data_AF-A0A0C4FA91-F1
#
_entry.id   AF-A0A0C4FA91-F1
#
_cell.length_a   1.000
_cell.length_b   1.000
_cell.length_c   1.000
_cell.angle_alpha   90.00
_cell.angle_beta   90.00
_cell.angle_gamma   90.00
#
_symmetry.space_group_name_H-M   'P 1'
#
loop_
_entity.id
_entity.type
_entity.pdbx_description
1 polymer ?
#
loop_
_entity_poly.entity_id
_entity_poly.type
_entity_poly.pdbx_seq_one_letter_code
_entity_poly.pdbx_strand_id
1 'polypeptide(L)'
;CHVPWDLGIYPFTFPKLLSTLNPENLTTEALNNALHAASKLTITPQMIAPPLESSLHFEASLKAQITRVVLQYVARPVDTNVKLYQHSPPVDPLKPEDPNIAMMKLMIASDNSAQGVGEVFTGLIQQSGLTPAAFHSRLQIIEGDLGSCNLFDSLRKQRAPGVTMESSLDNVLAIPGASHTLWNIAQSIFLAHWGNEKRSRDTGAWRTLHALGVPAEKPVTKKDFNLMLSHIEKIHEVTLLYLTLVVMGKDDRPLDEKLIPLRSDAIKSLVDITYNRYCSGEARRSDLATTSPTFSNMLLRIRDFSTIIEANRAMRAGDPGRLILMWQRWSVMSQAMPKLPHYSKHLPKLVLLLQEILPKDLAKIVKSSMLISPTGRHEHFVATDFYLEVQNYWLKYFFNHSGIGTNIERLKDVFSINIPTYVPQ
;
A
#
# COMPACT_ATOMS: atom_id res chain seq x y z
N CYS A 1 -20.34 9.24 -16.33
CA CYS A 1 -19.54 8.26 -17.09
C CYS A 1 -19.26 7.09 -16.18
N HIS A 2 -20.16 6.11 -16.21
CA HIS A 2 -20.02 4.81 -15.55
C HIS A 2 -18.85 4.10 -16.18
N VAL A 3 -17.86 3.74 -15.38
CA VAL A 3 -16.79 2.87 -15.84
C VAL A 3 -17.22 1.47 -15.43
N PRO A 4 -17.46 0.55 -16.38
CA PRO A 4 -17.74 -0.85 -16.06
C PRO A 4 -16.57 -1.41 -15.29
N TRP A 5 -16.82 -2.37 -14.40
CA TRP A 5 -15.81 -3.13 -13.68
C TRP A 5 -14.54 -3.31 -14.50
N ASP A 6 -13.58 -2.50 -14.10
CA ASP A 6 -12.26 -2.33 -14.66
C ASP A 6 -11.56 -3.70 -14.61
N LEU A 7 -10.95 -4.10 -15.74
CA LEU A 7 -10.41 -5.44 -16.07
C LEU A 7 -10.14 -6.36 -14.84
N GLY A 8 -10.94 -7.39 -14.61
CA GLY A 8 -10.58 -8.42 -13.63
C GLY A 8 -9.32 -9.16 -14.10
N ILE A 9 -8.15 -8.88 -13.52
CA ILE A 9 -6.96 -9.72 -13.69
C ILE A 9 -7.16 -10.93 -12.78
N TYR A 10 -7.40 -12.14 -13.31
CA TYR A 10 -6.98 -13.42 -12.71
C TYR A 10 -7.02 -14.49 -13.82
N PRO A 11 -6.02 -15.38 -13.93
CA PRO A 11 -5.36 -16.02 -12.80
C PRO A 11 -3.87 -15.66 -12.65
N PHE A 12 -3.50 -15.05 -11.51
CA PHE A 12 -2.15 -15.23 -10.98
C PHE A 12 -1.99 -16.69 -10.60
N THR A 13 -1.31 -17.45 -11.44
CA THR A 13 -0.71 -18.69 -10.95
C THR A 13 0.63 -18.32 -10.35
N PHE A 14 0.87 -18.80 -9.13
CA PHE A 14 2.20 -18.82 -8.54
C PHE A 14 2.68 -20.28 -8.53
N PRO A 15 2.97 -20.94 -9.66
CA PRO A 15 3.22 -22.39 -9.67
C PRO A 15 4.36 -22.78 -8.72
N LYS A 16 5.42 -21.96 -8.69
CA LYS A 16 6.57 -22.16 -7.78
C LYS A 16 6.25 -21.91 -6.32
N LEU A 17 5.32 -21.00 -6.01
CA LEU A 17 4.91 -20.78 -4.63
C LEU A 17 4.00 -21.93 -4.20
N LEU A 18 2.99 -22.27 -5.01
CA LEU A 18 2.01 -23.32 -4.74
C LEU A 18 2.68 -24.67 -4.47
N SER A 19 3.78 -25.00 -5.16
CA SER A 19 4.54 -26.23 -4.90
C SER A 19 5.23 -26.29 -3.53
N THR A 20 5.32 -25.16 -2.82
CA THR A 20 5.93 -25.05 -1.48
C THR A 20 4.92 -24.99 -0.34
N LEU A 21 3.62 -24.97 -0.64
CA LEU A 21 2.54 -24.79 0.33
C LEU A 21 1.81 -26.11 0.58
N ASN A 22 1.19 -26.26 1.76
CA ASN A 22 0.33 -27.41 2.02
C ASN A 22 -1.03 -27.21 1.31
N PRO A 23 -1.42 -28.06 0.34
CA PRO A 23 -2.70 -27.94 -0.35
C PRO A 23 -3.93 -28.00 0.58
N GLU A 24 -3.84 -28.69 1.72
CA GLU A 24 -4.94 -28.78 2.69
C GLU A 24 -5.29 -27.41 3.29
N ASN A 25 -4.30 -26.52 3.41
CA ASN A 25 -4.48 -25.15 3.89
C ASN A 25 -5.09 -24.21 2.83
N LEU A 26 -5.22 -24.65 1.58
CA LEU A 26 -5.61 -23.84 0.42
C LEU A 26 -7.01 -24.19 -0.10
N THR A 27 -7.87 -24.69 0.78
CA THR A 27 -9.22 -25.13 0.44
C THR A 27 -10.28 -24.14 0.94
N THR A 28 -11.46 -24.15 0.29
CA THR A 28 -12.64 -23.42 0.78
C THR A 28 -13.02 -23.86 2.20
N GLU A 29 -12.88 -25.14 2.52
CA GLU A 29 -13.14 -25.68 3.85
C GLU A 29 -12.17 -25.10 4.89
N ALA A 30 -10.87 -25.09 4.62
CA ALA A 30 -9.88 -24.51 5.51
C ALA A 30 -10.13 -23.01 5.76
N LEU A 31 -10.46 -22.25 4.71
CA LEU A 31 -10.88 -20.85 4.84
C LEU A 31 -12.10 -20.72 5.75
N ASN A 32 -13.17 -21.46 5.48
CA ASN A 32 -14.42 -21.33 6.22
C ASN A 32 -14.28 -21.77 7.68
N ASN A 33 -13.50 -22.83 7.95
CA ASN A 33 -13.18 -23.26 9.31
C ASN A 33 -12.41 -22.18 10.08
N ALA A 34 -11.43 -21.53 9.43
CA ALA A 34 -10.69 -20.42 10.00
C ALA A 34 -11.59 -19.20 10.30
N LEU A 35 -12.44 -18.81 9.35
CA LEU A 35 -13.40 -17.71 9.54
C LEU A 35 -14.43 -18.03 10.63
N HIS A 36 -14.90 -19.27 10.70
CA HIS A 36 -15.81 -19.71 11.74
C HIS A 36 -15.17 -19.68 13.12
N ALA A 37 -13.92 -20.15 13.26
CA ALA A 37 -13.17 -20.02 14.50
C ALA A 37 -12.99 -18.55 14.89
N ALA A 38 -12.64 -17.68 13.93
CA ALA A 38 -12.48 -16.25 14.14
C ALA A 38 -13.77 -15.55 14.58
N SER A 39 -14.95 -16.03 14.15
CA SER A 39 -16.25 -15.47 14.59
C SER A 39 -16.50 -15.61 16.09
N LYS A 40 -15.78 -16.52 16.75
CA LYS A 40 -15.85 -16.78 18.20
C LYS A 40 -14.67 -16.17 18.96
N LEU A 41 -13.73 -15.54 18.26
CA LEU A 41 -12.50 -15.03 18.83
C LEU A 41 -12.75 -13.69 19.53
N THR A 42 -12.29 -13.56 20.78
CA THR A 42 -12.25 -12.26 21.45
C THR A 42 -11.03 -11.49 20.99
N ILE A 43 -11.25 -10.41 20.22
CA ILE A 43 -10.17 -9.57 19.72
C ILE A 43 -9.59 -8.75 20.87
N THR A 44 -8.27 -8.83 21.03
CA THR A 44 -7.51 -8.02 22.01
C THR A 44 -6.64 -6.99 21.30
N PRO A 45 -6.31 -5.85 21.94
CA PRO A 45 -5.43 -4.84 21.34
C PRO A 45 -4.07 -5.38 20.88
N GLN A 46 -3.53 -6.39 21.58
CA GLN A 46 -2.24 -7.02 21.27
C GLN A 46 -2.22 -7.68 19.89
N MET A 47 -3.37 -8.15 19.39
CA MET A 47 -3.48 -8.81 18.08
C MET A 47 -3.39 -7.84 16.90
N ILE A 48 -3.49 -6.53 17.16
CA ILE A 48 -3.49 -5.48 16.12
C ILE A 48 -2.36 -4.47 16.36
N ALA A 49 -1.93 -4.33 17.62
CA ALA A 49 -0.84 -3.44 18.00
C ALA A 49 0.48 -3.87 17.34
N PRO A 50 1.33 -2.91 16.91
CA PRO A 50 2.65 -3.24 16.38
C PRO A 50 3.48 -4.04 17.40
N PRO A 51 3.94 -5.27 17.07
CA PRO A 51 4.82 -6.04 17.94
C PRO A 51 6.21 -5.38 18.05
N LEU A 52 7.05 -5.90 18.94
CA LEU A 52 8.43 -5.42 19.11
C LEU A 52 9.21 -5.45 17.78
N GLU A 53 9.06 -6.52 17.00
CA GLU A 53 9.68 -6.67 15.68
C GLU A 53 9.30 -5.51 14.74
N SER A 54 8.00 -5.16 14.67
CA SER A 54 7.54 -4.01 13.88
C SER A 54 8.21 -2.71 14.35
N SER A 55 8.51 -2.58 15.65
CA SER A 55 9.16 -1.38 16.23
C SER A 55 10.64 -1.30 15.93
N LEU A 56 11.35 -2.43 16.01
CA LEU A 56 12.74 -2.52 15.59
C LEU A 56 12.88 -2.27 14.08
N HIS A 57 11.98 -2.83 13.27
CA HIS A 57 11.93 -2.59 11.83
C HIS A 57 11.70 -1.11 11.50
N PHE A 58 10.76 -0.46 12.19
CA PHE A 58 10.46 0.94 11.94
C PHE A 58 11.59 1.89 12.37
N GLU A 59 12.30 1.58 13.46
CA GLU A 59 13.53 2.27 13.82
C GLU A 59 14.59 2.13 12.71
N ALA A 60 14.83 0.91 12.23
CA ALA A 60 15.77 0.67 11.14
C ALA A 60 15.35 1.41 9.85
N SER A 61 14.04 1.46 9.56
CA SER A 61 13.48 2.18 8.41
C SER A 61 13.71 3.69 8.49
N LEU A 62 13.48 4.30 9.66
CA LEU A 62 13.76 5.72 9.89
C LEU A 62 15.26 6.02 9.77
N LYS A 63 16.13 5.19 10.35
CA LYS A 63 17.58 5.33 10.22
C LYS A 63 18.03 5.18 8.76
N ALA A 64 17.41 4.29 8.00
CA ALA A 64 17.69 4.15 6.56
C ALA A 64 17.25 5.38 5.76
N GLN A 65 16.10 5.96 6.09
CA GLN A 65 15.62 7.22 5.50
C GLN A 65 16.58 8.39 5.79
N ILE A 66 17.05 8.53 7.04
CA ILE A 66 18.06 9.53 7.41
C ILE A 66 19.38 9.26 6.67
N THR A 67 19.84 8.01 6.64
CA THR A 67 21.09 7.62 5.95
C THR A 67 21.04 7.99 4.48
N ARG A 68 19.91 7.75 3.79
CA ARG A 68 19.72 8.15 2.39
C ARG A 68 19.84 9.67 2.22
N VAL A 69 19.20 10.45 3.08
CA VAL A 69 19.30 11.92 3.05
C VAL A 69 20.73 12.40 3.28
N VAL A 70 21.43 11.83 4.28
CA VAL A 70 22.83 12.16 4.58
C VAL A 70 23.73 11.87 3.37
N LEU A 71 23.59 10.68 2.77
CA LEU A 71 24.41 10.26 1.64
C LEU A 71 24.10 11.01 0.34
N GLN A 72 22.87 11.48 0.19
CA GLN A 72 22.44 12.20 -1.01
C GLN A 72 22.79 13.68 -0.95
N TYR A 73 22.73 14.32 0.22
CA TYR A 73 22.78 15.77 0.33
C TYR A 73 23.88 16.32 1.24
N VAL A 74 24.46 15.51 2.14
CA VAL A 74 25.35 16.01 3.20
C VAL A 74 26.77 15.49 3.05
N ALA A 75 26.94 14.17 2.93
CA ALA A 75 28.25 13.55 3.08
C ALA A 75 28.44 12.34 2.15
N ARG A 76 29.69 12.10 1.77
CA ARG A 76 30.12 10.87 1.09
C ARG A 76 31.07 10.07 1.99
N PRO A 77 30.93 8.73 2.08
CA PRO A 77 31.85 7.91 2.85
C PRO A 77 33.23 7.90 2.18
N VAL A 78 34.29 8.01 2.97
CA VAL A 78 35.69 7.84 2.51
C VAL A 78 36.22 6.41 2.68
N ASP A 79 35.45 5.56 3.37
CA ASP A 79 35.77 4.17 3.65
C ASP A 79 34.49 3.32 3.73
N THR A 80 34.63 2.00 3.79
CA THR A 80 33.53 1.03 3.88
C THR A 80 33.56 0.20 5.16
N ASN A 81 34.18 0.70 6.23
CA ASN A 81 34.37 -0.04 7.48
C ASN A 81 33.05 -0.34 8.20
N VAL A 82 32.07 0.57 8.05
CA VAL A 82 30.72 0.45 8.62
C VAL A 82 29.69 0.46 7.49
N LYS A 83 28.77 -0.50 7.53
CA LYS A 83 27.69 -0.58 6.55
C LYS A 83 26.65 0.53 6.80
N LEU A 84 26.40 1.33 5.76
CA LEU A 84 25.42 2.41 5.76
C LEU A 84 24.16 1.95 5.04
N TYR A 85 23.13 1.59 5.80
CA TYR A 85 21.87 1.07 5.26
C TYR A 85 21.01 2.21 4.70
N GLN A 86 20.75 2.20 3.39
CA GLN A 86 19.87 3.17 2.71
C GLN A 86 18.45 2.66 2.50
N HIS A 87 18.24 1.37 2.75
CA HIS A 87 16.97 0.66 2.62
C HIS A 87 16.67 -0.04 3.93
N SER A 88 15.38 -0.11 4.25
CA SER A 88 14.88 -0.86 5.41
C SER A 88 15.19 -2.35 5.24
N PRO A 89 15.42 -3.09 6.34
CA PRO A 89 15.78 -4.50 6.27
C PRO A 89 14.64 -5.32 5.62
N PRO A 90 14.95 -6.37 4.84
CA PRO A 90 13.93 -7.23 4.25
C PRO A 90 13.19 -8.02 5.34
N VAL A 91 11.91 -8.31 5.11
CA VAL A 91 11.08 -9.13 6.00
C VAL A 91 10.59 -10.38 5.28
N ASP A 92 9.83 -10.22 4.18
CA ASP A 92 9.31 -11.34 3.38
C ASP A 92 9.33 -10.96 1.89
N PRO A 93 10.51 -10.66 1.30
CA PRO A 93 10.61 -10.18 -0.07
C PRO A 93 10.25 -11.26 -1.10
N LEU A 94 9.45 -10.87 -2.07
CA LEU A 94 9.12 -11.68 -3.23
C LEU A 94 10.30 -11.69 -4.23
N LYS A 95 10.42 -12.81 -4.96
CA LYS A 95 11.34 -12.87 -6.09
C LYS A 95 10.77 -12.09 -7.27
N PRO A 96 11.58 -11.28 -7.97
CA PRO A 96 11.11 -10.59 -9.16
C PRO A 96 10.99 -11.61 -10.29
N GLU A 97 9.78 -12.11 -10.48
CA GLU A 97 9.45 -13.03 -11.56
C GLU A 97 8.41 -12.37 -12.47
N ASP A 98 8.46 -12.68 -13.75
CA ASP A 98 7.45 -12.21 -14.70
C ASP A 98 6.09 -12.76 -14.28
N PRO A 99 5.10 -11.88 -14.07
CA PRO A 99 3.84 -12.30 -13.53
C PRO A 99 3.04 -13.02 -14.63
N ASN A 100 2.55 -14.21 -14.31
CA ASN A 100 1.63 -14.92 -15.21
C ASN A 100 0.25 -14.28 -15.10
N ILE A 101 -0.02 -13.27 -15.93
CA ILE A 101 -1.24 -12.47 -15.92
C ILE A 101 -2.02 -12.71 -17.21
N ALA A 102 -3.30 -13.05 -17.07
CA ALA A 102 -4.27 -12.98 -18.16
C ALA A 102 -5.24 -11.82 -17.91
N MET A 103 -5.47 -11.02 -18.95
CA MET A 103 -6.47 -9.96 -18.94
C MET A 103 -7.81 -10.53 -19.38
N MET A 104 -8.88 -10.27 -18.63
CA MET A 104 -10.22 -10.59 -19.07
C MET A 104 -10.79 -9.52 -20.00
N LYS A 105 -11.75 -9.91 -20.84
CA LYS A 105 -12.56 -9.03 -21.68
C LYS A 105 -13.41 -8.11 -20.81
N LEU A 106 -13.70 -6.93 -21.36
CA LEU A 106 -14.52 -5.93 -20.70
C LEU A 106 -15.95 -6.46 -20.47
N MET A 107 -16.44 -6.26 -19.25
CA MET A 107 -17.79 -6.66 -18.82
C MET A 107 -18.65 -5.43 -18.63
N ILE A 108 -19.86 -5.41 -19.18
CA ILE A 108 -20.82 -4.33 -18.94
C ILE A 108 -21.60 -4.71 -17.70
N ALA A 109 -21.18 -4.18 -16.55
CA ALA A 109 -21.81 -4.41 -15.26
C ALA A 109 -21.77 -3.13 -14.42
N SER A 110 -22.77 -2.94 -13.56
CA SER A 110 -22.85 -1.79 -12.66
C SER A 110 -21.71 -1.83 -11.61
N ASP A 111 -20.89 -0.79 -11.56
CA ASP A 111 -19.77 -0.61 -10.61
C ASP A 111 -20.20 -0.16 -9.21
N ASN A 112 -21.48 0.13 -9.02
CA ASN A 112 -22.03 0.75 -7.82
C ASN A 112 -23.15 -0.07 -7.15
N SER A 113 -23.35 -1.32 -7.53
CA SER A 113 -24.39 -2.18 -6.97
C SER A 113 -23.91 -3.61 -6.69
N ALA A 114 -24.53 -4.25 -5.68
CA ALA A 114 -24.30 -5.65 -5.38
C ALA A 114 -24.73 -6.57 -6.54
N GLN A 115 -25.79 -6.19 -7.28
CA GLN A 115 -26.22 -6.89 -8.48
C GLN A 115 -25.12 -6.86 -9.55
N GLY A 116 -24.52 -5.69 -9.80
CA GLY A 116 -23.44 -5.54 -10.76
C GLY A 116 -22.21 -6.37 -10.42
N VAL A 117 -21.86 -6.52 -9.13
CA VAL A 117 -20.84 -7.50 -8.69
C VAL A 117 -21.21 -8.92 -9.14
N GLY A 118 -22.48 -9.33 -8.98
CA GLY A 118 -22.95 -10.65 -9.43
C GLY A 118 -22.85 -10.85 -10.95
N GLU A 119 -23.13 -9.82 -11.73
CA GLU A 119 -22.94 -9.80 -13.19
C GLU A 119 -21.46 -9.97 -13.56
N VAL A 120 -20.54 -9.37 -12.81
CA VAL A 120 -19.09 -9.57 -12.98
C VAL A 120 -18.71 -11.02 -12.75
N PHE A 121 -19.12 -11.65 -11.65
CA PHE A 121 -18.83 -13.08 -11.43
C PHE A 121 -19.35 -13.95 -12.55
N THR A 122 -20.53 -13.64 -13.08
CA THR A 122 -21.10 -14.35 -14.23
C THR A 122 -20.19 -14.22 -15.46
N GLY A 123 -19.71 -13.00 -15.74
CA GLY A 123 -18.76 -12.75 -16.82
C GLY A 123 -17.39 -13.42 -16.59
N LEU A 124 -16.86 -13.41 -15.37
CA LEU A 124 -15.61 -14.09 -15.00
C LEU A 124 -15.70 -15.60 -15.29
N ILE A 125 -16.78 -16.25 -14.86
CA ILE A 125 -17.01 -17.69 -15.09
C ILE A 125 -17.03 -17.98 -16.59
N GLN A 126 -17.82 -17.22 -17.36
CA GLN A 126 -17.94 -17.38 -18.82
C GLN A 126 -16.59 -17.21 -19.54
N GLN A 127 -15.77 -16.26 -19.10
CA GLN A 127 -14.49 -15.96 -19.75
C GLN A 127 -13.34 -16.87 -19.32
N SER A 128 -13.43 -17.45 -18.12
CA SER A 128 -12.43 -18.38 -17.58
C SER A 128 -12.47 -19.77 -18.23
N GLY A 129 -13.54 -20.08 -18.97
CA GLY A 129 -13.79 -21.42 -19.51
C GLY A 129 -14.20 -22.46 -18.44
N LEU A 130 -14.39 -22.04 -17.18
CA LEU A 130 -14.87 -22.91 -16.11
C LEU A 130 -16.40 -23.01 -16.13
N THR A 131 -16.91 -24.19 -15.75
CA THR A 131 -18.33 -24.30 -15.41
C THR A 131 -18.59 -23.59 -14.07
N PRO A 132 -19.83 -23.11 -13.80
CA PRO A 132 -20.17 -22.53 -12.49
C PRO A 132 -19.79 -23.46 -11.33
N ALA A 133 -20.08 -24.76 -11.45
CA ALA A 133 -19.71 -25.76 -10.45
C ALA A 133 -18.18 -25.85 -10.22
N ALA A 134 -17.38 -25.80 -11.29
CA ALA A 134 -15.92 -25.83 -11.21
C ALA A 134 -15.32 -24.54 -10.66
N PHE A 135 -15.94 -23.39 -10.90
CA PHE A 135 -15.53 -22.11 -10.32
C PHE A 135 -15.80 -22.09 -8.81
N HIS A 136 -17.02 -22.49 -8.42
CA HIS A 136 -17.46 -22.48 -7.02
C HIS A 136 -16.85 -23.60 -6.16
N SER A 137 -16.34 -24.67 -6.78
CA SER A 137 -15.57 -25.70 -6.06
C SER A 137 -14.15 -25.27 -5.69
N ARG A 138 -13.66 -24.16 -6.25
CA ARG A 138 -12.32 -23.63 -6.03
C ARG A 138 -12.36 -22.40 -5.13
N LEU A 139 -11.36 -22.29 -4.26
CA LEU A 139 -11.09 -21.05 -3.53
C LEU A 139 -10.64 -19.96 -4.53
N GLN A 140 -11.28 -18.80 -4.48
CA GLN A 140 -10.98 -17.63 -5.32
C GLN A 140 -10.52 -16.48 -4.44
N ILE A 141 -9.38 -15.87 -4.77
CA ILE A 141 -8.93 -14.62 -4.15
C ILE A 141 -9.18 -13.51 -5.16
N ILE A 142 -9.86 -12.45 -4.74
CA ILE A 142 -10.16 -11.31 -5.61
C ILE A 142 -9.65 -10.06 -4.93
N GLU A 143 -8.93 -9.25 -5.70
CA GLU A 143 -8.41 -7.97 -5.25
C GLU A 143 -9.15 -6.83 -5.94
N GLY A 144 -9.40 -5.76 -5.19
CA GLY A 144 -10.05 -4.57 -5.72
C GLY A 144 -10.01 -3.42 -4.73
N ASP A 145 -10.58 -2.28 -5.08
CA ASP A 145 -10.71 -1.20 -4.11
C ASP A 145 -11.68 -1.58 -2.97
N LEU A 146 -11.62 -0.83 -1.86
CA LEU A 146 -12.48 -1.11 -0.71
C LEU A 146 -13.99 -0.97 -1.05
N GLY A 147 -14.34 -0.12 -2.02
CA GLY A 147 -15.72 0.01 -2.48
C GLY A 147 -16.26 -1.30 -3.05
N SER A 148 -15.49 -1.90 -3.95
CA SER A 148 -15.76 -3.19 -4.59
C SER A 148 -15.88 -4.32 -3.56
N CYS A 149 -14.97 -4.37 -2.59
CA CYS A 149 -15.02 -5.36 -1.51
C CYS A 149 -16.30 -5.20 -0.66
N ASN A 150 -16.72 -3.97 -0.35
CA ASN A 150 -17.95 -3.73 0.39
C ASN A 150 -19.22 -4.11 -0.41
N LEU A 151 -19.22 -3.90 -1.73
CA LEU A 151 -20.32 -4.33 -2.60
C LEU A 151 -20.40 -5.86 -2.67
N PHE A 152 -19.25 -6.53 -2.73
CA PHE A 152 -19.17 -7.99 -2.64
C PHE A 152 -19.71 -8.52 -1.30
N ASP A 153 -19.29 -7.93 -0.17
CA ASP A 153 -19.83 -8.28 1.15
C ASP A 153 -21.35 -8.04 1.24
N SER A 154 -21.85 -6.99 0.57
CA SER A 154 -23.28 -6.70 0.50
C SER A 154 -24.03 -7.77 -0.29
N LEU A 155 -23.46 -8.22 -1.42
CA LEU A 155 -24.00 -9.33 -2.21
C LEU A 155 -24.07 -10.62 -1.38
N ARG A 156 -22.99 -10.97 -0.68
CA ARG A 156 -22.97 -12.15 0.21
C ARG A 156 -24.07 -12.10 1.27
N LYS A 157 -24.26 -10.94 1.91
CA LYS A 157 -25.33 -10.75 2.90
C LYS A 157 -26.73 -10.87 2.31
N GLN A 158 -26.96 -10.36 1.09
CA GLN A 158 -28.24 -10.48 0.40
C GLN A 158 -28.58 -11.93 0.04
N ARG A 159 -27.56 -12.77 -0.19
CA ARG A 159 -27.74 -14.18 -0.50
C ARG A 159 -27.75 -15.08 0.74
N ALA A 160 -27.57 -14.52 1.94
CA ALA A 160 -27.60 -15.28 3.18
C ALA A 160 -29.05 -15.52 3.68
N PRO A 161 -29.41 -16.74 4.10
CA PRO A 161 -28.61 -17.96 4.08
C PRO A 161 -28.54 -18.57 2.67
N GLY A 162 -27.34 -18.75 2.15
CA GLY A 162 -27.11 -19.43 0.87
C GLY A 162 -26.91 -20.92 1.13
N VAL A 163 -27.68 -21.78 0.46
CA VAL A 163 -27.62 -23.24 0.68
C VAL A 163 -26.48 -23.90 -0.12
N THR A 164 -26.07 -23.29 -1.23
CA THR A 164 -25.03 -23.80 -2.14
C THR A 164 -23.81 -22.87 -2.17
N MET A 165 -22.65 -23.36 -2.59
CA MET A 165 -21.46 -22.50 -2.78
C MET A 165 -21.69 -21.39 -3.82
N GLU A 166 -22.49 -21.66 -4.85
CA GLU A 166 -22.88 -20.68 -5.87
C GLU A 166 -23.73 -19.53 -5.29
N SER A 167 -24.70 -19.87 -4.44
CA SER A 167 -25.56 -18.88 -3.79
C SER A 167 -24.84 -18.15 -2.66
N SER A 168 -24.00 -18.82 -1.86
CA SER A 168 -23.31 -18.20 -0.72
C SER A 168 -22.07 -17.36 -1.08
N LEU A 169 -21.38 -17.70 -2.18
CA LEU A 169 -20.06 -17.16 -2.53
C LEU A 169 -18.99 -17.37 -1.44
N ASP A 170 -19.16 -18.41 -0.61
CA ASP A 170 -18.23 -18.72 0.49
C ASP A 170 -16.85 -19.17 -0.01
N ASN A 171 -16.74 -19.55 -1.28
CA ASN A 171 -15.48 -19.89 -1.92
C ASN A 171 -14.66 -18.67 -2.35
N VAL A 172 -15.13 -17.44 -2.11
CA VAL A 172 -14.47 -16.21 -2.57
C VAL A 172 -13.98 -15.35 -1.40
N LEU A 173 -12.71 -14.99 -1.43
CA LEU A 173 -12.04 -14.10 -0.49
C LEU A 173 -11.68 -12.76 -1.17
N ALA A 174 -12.42 -11.70 -0.83
CA ALA A 174 -12.14 -10.35 -1.31
C ALA A 174 -11.10 -9.64 -0.44
N ILE A 175 -10.07 -9.05 -1.06
CA ILE A 175 -8.95 -8.38 -0.39
C ILE A 175 -8.79 -6.96 -0.97
N PRO A 176 -8.82 -5.90 -0.14
CA PRO A 176 -8.56 -4.57 -0.66
C PRO A 176 -7.13 -4.39 -1.16
N GLY A 177 -7.02 -3.70 -2.29
CA GLY A 177 -5.77 -3.42 -2.96
C GLY A 177 -4.78 -2.64 -2.11
N ALA A 178 -3.51 -3.00 -2.24
CA ALA A 178 -2.43 -2.40 -1.47
C ALA A 178 -2.18 -0.93 -1.85
N SER A 179 -2.28 -0.58 -3.13
CA SER A 179 -2.13 0.81 -3.57
C SER A 179 -3.28 1.70 -3.12
N HIS A 180 -4.52 1.24 -3.26
CA HIS A 180 -5.67 1.98 -2.74
C HIS A 180 -5.60 2.18 -1.22
N THR A 181 -5.11 1.19 -0.48
CA THR A 181 -4.84 1.31 0.95
C THR A 181 -3.80 2.40 1.23
N LEU A 182 -2.64 2.38 0.54
CA LEU A 182 -1.62 3.43 0.65
C LEU A 182 -2.22 4.81 0.37
N TRP A 183 -2.90 5.00 -0.76
CA TRP A 183 -3.34 6.32 -1.21
C TRP A 183 -4.36 6.95 -0.26
N ASN A 184 -5.31 6.16 0.26
CA ASN A 184 -6.32 6.69 1.18
C ASN A 184 -5.72 7.06 2.55
N ILE A 185 -4.80 6.25 3.07
CA ILE A 185 -4.14 6.53 4.35
C ILE A 185 -3.16 7.69 4.19
N ALA A 186 -2.34 7.68 3.14
CA ALA A 186 -1.39 8.74 2.84
C ALA A 186 -2.09 10.08 2.68
N GLN A 187 -3.22 10.13 1.96
CA GLN A 187 -4.04 11.33 1.86
C GLN A 187 -4.49 11.83 3.22
N SER A 188 -5.01 10.95 4.08
CA SER A 188 -5.55 11.33 5.38
C SER A 188 -4.45 11.88 6.30
N ILE A 189 -3.29 11.23 6.34
CA ILE A 189 -2.11 11.70 7.06
C ILE A 189 -1.62 13.04 6.49
N PHE A 190 -1.52 13.17 5.16
CA PHE A 190 -1.06 14.38 4.51
C PHE A 190 -1.96 15.58 4.80
N LEU A 191 -3.29 15.38 4.78
CA LEU A 191 -4.25 16.41 5.13
C LEU A 191 -4.21 16.78 6.62
N ALA A 192 -3.97 15.80 7.50
CA ALA A 192 -3.83 16.06 8.93
C ALA A 192 -2.60 16.93 9.24
N HIS A 193 -1.52 16.77 8.46
CA HIS A 193 -0.28 17.53 8.59
C HIS A 193 -0.18 18.74 7.65
N TRP A 194 -1.22 19.00 6.83
CA TRP A 194 -1.18 20.06 5.82
C TRP A 194 -0.92 21.42 6.45
N GLY A 195 -1.69 21.76 7.49
CA GLY A 195 -1.69 23.07 8.15
C GLY A 195 -2.76 24.02 7.61
N ASN A 196 -2.67 25.30 7.98
CA ASN A 196 -3.52 26.37 7.48
C ASN A 196 -2.69 27.47 6.82
N GLU A 197 -2.74 27.55 5.49
CA GLU A 197 -1.98 28.49 4.66
C GLU A 197 -2.35 29.95 4.90
N LYS A 198 -3.54 30.22 5.45
CA LYS A 198 -4.00 31.58 5.77
C LYS A 198 -3.39 32.10 7.08
N ARG A 199 -2.68 31.27 7.83
CA ARG A 199 -2.04 31.63 9.10
C ARG A 199 -0.52 31.67 8.91
N SER A 200 0.06 32.88 8.93
CA SER A 200 1.51 33.08 8.73
C SER A 200 2.43 32.38 9.74
N ARG A 201 1.91 32.05 10.94
CA ARG A 201 2.63 31.30 11.97
C ARG A 201 2.42 29.78 11.90
N ASP A 202 1.60 29.31 10.97
CA ASP A 202 1.42 27.88 10.74
C ASP A 202 2.72 27.27 10.17
N THR A 203 3.00 26.04 10.59
CA THR A 203 4.23 25.30 10.27
C THR A 203 3.93 23.94 9.63
N GLY A 204 2.72 23.80 9.09
CA GLY A 204 2.28 22.61 8.38
C GLY A 204 3.07 22.34 7.11
N ALA A 205 2.78 21.21 6.49
CA ALA A 205 3.46 20.71 5.31
C ALA A 205 3.45 21.71 4.14
N TRP A 206 2.40 22.54 4.01
CA TRP A 206 2.29 23.57 2.96
C TRP A 206 3.50 24.53 2.97
N ARG A 207 4.01 24.88 4.15
CA ARG A 207 5.10 25.84 4.30
C ARG A 207 6.43 25.29 3.80
N THR A 208 6.67 24.00 4.03
CA THR A 208 7.84 23.31 3.48
C THR A 208 7.79 23.25 1.96
N LEU A 209 6.63 22.95 1.37
CA LEU A 209 6.48 22.96 -0.10
C LEU A 209 6.69 24.36 -0.69
N HIS A 210 6.10 25.38 -0.06
CA HIS A 210 6.29 26.77 -0.48
C HIS A 210 7.78 27.18 -0.43
N ALA A 211 8.50 26.79 0.63
CA ALA A 211 9.93 27.04 0.74
C ALA A 211 10.77 26.33 -0.34
N LEU A 212 10.27 25.21 -0.88
CA LEU A 212 10.88 24.49 -2.00
C LEU A 212 10.46 25.03 -3.38
N GLY A 213 9.72 26.15 -3.43
CA GLY A 213 9.22 26.72 -4.68
C GLY A 213 8.08 25.93 -5.32
N VAL A 214 7.46 25.00 -4.59
CA VAL A 214 6.28 24.25 -5.06
C VAL A 214 5.01 25.03 -4.70
N PRO A 215 4.13 25.35 -5.67
CA PRO A 215 2.86 25.99 -5.39
C PRO A 215 2.04 25.17 -4.37
N ALA A 216 1.71 25.80 -3.24
CA ALA A 216 1.15 25.12 -2.06
C ALA A 216 -0.15 25.79 -1.56
N GLU A 217 -0.98 26.31 -2.47
CA GLU A 217 -2.28 26.90 -2.12
C GLU A 217 -3.26 25.86 -1.58
N LYS A 218 -3.15 24.61 -2.05
CA LYS A 218 -3.99 23.49 -1.61
C LYS A 218 -3.22 22.17 -1.66
N PRO A 219 -3.54 21.21 -0.80
CA PRO A 219 -2.92 19.89 -0.85
C PRO A 219 -3.32 19.19 -2.14
N VAL A 220 -2.34 18.56 -2.78
CA VAL A 220 -2.59 17.61 -3.86
C VAL A 220 -3.43 16.45 -3.31
N THR A 221 -4.39 16.01 -4.11
CA THR A 221 -5.31 14.94 -3.70
C THR A 221 -4.90 13.59 -4.27
N LYS A 222 -5.45 12.50 -3.75
CA LYS A 222 -5.26 11.13 -4.25
C LYS A 222 -5.64 10.93 -5.72
N LYS A 223 -6.36 11.89 -6.35
CA LYS A 223 -6.59 11.92 -7.80
C LYS A 223 -5.28 12.00 -8.59
N ASP A 224 -4.26 12.63 -8.01
CA ASP A 224 -2.88 12.62 -8.47
C ASP A 224 -1.99 12.04 -7.37
N PHE A 225 -2.14 10.73 -7.14
CA PHE A 225 -1.43 10.02 -6.09
C PHE A 225 0.09 10.08 -6.26
N ASN A 226 0.60 10.12 -7.49
CA ASN A 226 2.03 10.23 -7.77
C ASN A 226 2.58 11.56 -7.24
N LEU A 227 1.92 12.68 -7.58
CA LEU A 227 2.34 13.99 -7.11
C LEU A 227 2.15 14.13 -5.59
N MET A 228 1.08 13.58 -5.02
CA MET A 228 0.85 13.55 -3.57
C MET A 228 1.98 12.83 -2.83
N LEU A 229 2.34 11.61 -3.26
CA LEU A 229 3.43 10.84 -2.66
C LEU A 229 4.78 11.55 -2.84
N SER A 230 5.01 12.16 -4.00
CA SER A 230 6.21 12.98 -4.24
C SER A 230 6.31 14.17 -3.28
N HIS A 231 5.20 14.88 -3.03
CA HIS A 231 5.18 15.99 -2.07
C HIS A 231 5.48 15.51 -0.65
N ILE A 232 4.87 14.41 -0.21
CA ILE A 232 5.11 13.81 1.10
C ILE A 232 6.60 13.45 1.26
N GLU A 233 7.19 12.79 0.26
CA GLU A 233 8.61 12.40 0.28
C GLU A 233 9.53 13.62 0.32
N LYS A 234 9.30 14.64 -0.53
CA LYS A 234 10.08 15.89 -0.53
C LYS A 234 10.04 16.60 0.83
N ILE A 235 8.85 16.74 1.41
CA ILE A 235 8.69 17.39 2.73
C ILE A 235 9.44 16.61 3.80
N HIS A 236 9.33 15.28 3.77
CA HIS A 236 9.99 14.40 4.73
C HIS A 236 11.53 14.48 4.60
N GLU A 237 12.07 14.30 3.40
CA GLU A 237 13.52 14.30 3.16
C GLU A 237 14.16 15.65 3.51
N VAL A 238 13.52 16.77 3.13
CA VAL A 238 14.01 18.11 3.49
C VAL A 238 13.95 18.37 4.99
N THR A 239 12.92 17.85 5.68
CA THR A 239 12.85 17.95 7.14
C THR A 239 13.99 17.16 7.79
N LEU A 240 14.26 15.92 7.35
CA LEU A 240 15.38 15.12 7.86
C LEU A 240 16.74 15.77 7.55
N LEU A 241 16.87 16.40 6.38
CA LEU A 241 18.07 17.12 5.97
C LEU A 241 18.34 18.30 6.90
N TYR A 242 17.34 19.14 7.13
CA TYR A 242 17.44 20.27 8.06
C TYR A 242 17.87 19.79 9.46
N LEU A 243 17.23 18.75 9.99
CA LEU A 243 17.57 18.22 11.32
C LEU A 243 18.98 17.63 11.40
N THR A 244 19.44 17.00 10.32
CA THR A 244 20.82 16.52 10.21
C THR A 244 21.80 17.70 10.25
N LEU A 245 21.51 18.80 9.54
CA LEU A 245 22.33 20.00 9.56
C LEU A 245 22.35 20.67 10.93
N VAL A 246 21.22 20.69 11.65
CA VAL A 246 21.15 21.16 13.05
C VAL A 246 22.04 20.32 13.96
N VAL A 247 22.06 19.00 13.81
CA VAL A 247 22.98 18.12 14.58
C VAL A 247 24.45 18.45 14.28
N MET A 248 24.76 18.85 13.05
CA MET A 248 26.10 19.25 12.64
C MET A 248 26.46 20.70 13.00
N GLY A 249 25.53 21.51 13.50
CA GLY A 249 25.73 22.95 13.69
C GLY A 249 25.97 23.70 12.37
N LYS A 250 25.25 23.30 11.31
CA LYS A 250 25.35 23.86 9.94
C LYS A 250 24.01 24.34 9.38
N ASP A 251 23.02 24.58 10.23
CA ASP A 251 21.69 25.07 9.84
C ASP A 251 21.64 26.58 9.56
N ASP A 252 22.77 27.27 9.74
CA ASP A 252 22.94 28.71 9.56
C ASP A 252 23.44 29.12 8.16
N ARG A 253 23.70 28.15 7.29
CA ARG A 253 24.31 28.37 5.97
C ARG A 253 23.66 27.53 4.87
N PRO A 254 23.72 27.96 3.61
CA PRO A 254 23.30 27.13 2.48
C PRO A 254 24.09 25.82 2.39
N LEU A 255 23.47 24.79 1.83
CA LEU A 255 24.17 23.54 1.48
C LEU A 255 25.18 23.80 0.36
N ASP A 256 26.39 23.30 0.54
CA ASP A 256 27.42 23.28 -0.51
C ASP A 256 27.04 22.27 -1.60
N GLU A 257 27.42 22.54 -2.85
CA GLU A 257 27.23 21.59 -3.97
C GLU A 257 28.02 20.29 -3.78
N LYS A 258 29.11 20.34 -3.01
CA LYS A 258 30.01 19.20 -2.79
C LYS A 258 29.70 18.50 -1.47
N LEU A 259 29.47 17.19 -1.54
CA LEU A 259 29.30 16.34 -0.36
C LEU A 259 30.57 16.32 0.52
N ILE A 260 30.37 16.43 1.82
CA ILE A 260 31.45 16.43 2.82
C ILE A 260 32.05 15.01 2.89
N PRO A 261 33.36 14.83 2.68
CA PRO A 261 34.01 13.54 2.90
C PRO A 261 34.01 13.21 4.40
N LEU A 262 33.33 12.13 4.80
CA LEU A 262 33.29 11.64 6.18
C LEU A 262 33.62 10.15 6.23
N ARG A 263 34.16 9.67 7.35
CA ARG A 263 34.31 8.24 7.61
C ARG A 263 32.95 7.56 7.76
N SER A 264 32.85 6.28 7.44
CA SER A 264 31.58 5.56 7.50
C SER A 264 31.02 5.46 8.94
N ASP A 265 31.89 5.35 9.95
CA ASP A 265 31.52 5.39 11.37
C ASP A 265 30.94 6.75 11.80
N ALA A 266 31.53 7.85 11.34
CA ALA A 266 31.04 9.20 11.60
C ALA A 266 29.66 9.44 10.96
N ILE A 267 29.43 8.94 9.74
CA ILE A 267 28.11 9.00 9.10
C ILE A 267 27.08 8.20 9.89
N LYS A 268 27.41 6.97 10.32
CA LYS A 268 26.52 6.17 11.16
C LYS A 268 26.19 6.90 12.47
N SER A 269 27.19 7.48 13.13
CA SER A 269 26.99 8.24 14.37
C SER A 269 26.08 9.45 14.14
N LEU A 270 26.24 10.19 13.05
CA LEU A 270 25.36 11.29 12.68
C LEU A 270 23.91 10.82 12.50
N VAL A 271 23.70 9.70 11.80
CA VAL A 271 22.37 9.09 11.64
C VAL A 271 21.74 8.72 12.97
N ASP A 272 22.48 8.05 13.86
CA ASP A 272 21.99 7.63 15.17
C ASP A 272 21.65 8.83 16.06
N ILE A 273 22.48 9.87 16.08
CA ILE A 273 22.22 11.10 16.85
C ILE A 273 20.96 11.81 16.33
N THR A 274 20.84 11.98 15.01
CA THR A 274 19.65 12.57 14.39
C THR A 274 18.38 11.77 14.70
N TYR A 275 18.46 10.44 14.62
CA TYR A 275 17.35 9.57 14.99
C TYR A 275 16.97 9.74 16.47
N ASN A 276 17.94 9.65 17.38
CA ASN A 276 17.69 9.72 18.82
C ASN A 276 17.08 11.07 19.22
N ARG A 277 17.55 12.17 18.62
CA ARG A 277 17.11 13.53 18.94
C ARG A 277 15.73 13.89 18.39
N TYR A 278 15.31 13.32 17.24
CA TYR A 278 14.11 13.78 16.55
C TYR A 278 13.12 12.68 16.10
N CYS A 279 13.55 11.41 16.00
CA CYS A 279 12.72 10.34 15.46
C CYS A 279 12.32 9.28 16.50
N SER A 280 13.05 9.20 17.62
CA SER A 280 12.82 8.24 18.69
C SER A 280 11.50 8.47 19.45
N GLY A 281 11.08 7.46 20.22
CA GLY A 281 9.95 7.62 21.15
C GLY A 281 10.24 8.63 22.26
N GLU A 282 11.49 8.71 22.71
CA GLU A 282 11.95 9.65 23.74
C GLU A 282 11.94 11.09 23.24
N ALA A 283 12.36 11.34 21.99
CA ALA A 283 12.29 12.66 21.38
C ALA A 283 10.88 13.26 21.45
N ARG A 284 9.86 12.43 21.16
CA ARG A 284 8.43 12.82 21.23
C ARG A 284 7.90 13.04 22.64
N ARG A 285 8.61 12.59 23.67
CA ARG A 285 8.27 12.78 25.09
C ARG A 285 9.20 13.76 25.80
N SER A 286 10.09 14.42 25.06
CA SER A 286 10.99 15.43 25.61
C SER A 286 10.21 16.65 26.14
N ASP A 287 10.84 17.41 27.04
CA ASP A 287 10.26 18.64 27.59
C ASP A 287 9.90 19.64 26.47
N LEU A 288 10.75 19.76 25.45
CA LEU A 288 10.48 20.63 24.31
C LEU A 288 9.28 20.15 23.48
N ALA A 289 9.12 18.84 23.28
CA ALA A 289 7.96 18.29 22.57
C ALA A 289 6.65 18.44 23.37
N THR A 290 6.75 18.51 24.70
CA THR A 290 5.59 18.70 25.59
C THR A 290 5.20 20.17 25.70
N THR A 291 6.17 21.09 25.64
CA THR A 291 5.96 22.54 25.82
C THR A 291 5.79 23.31 24.51
N SER A 292 6.28 22.80 23.38
CA SER A 292 6.21 23.43 22.06
C SER A 292 5.32 22.63 21.10
N PRO A 293 4.07 23.07 20.84
CA PRO A 293 3.19 22.43 19.87
C PRO A 293 3.80 22.35 18.46
N THR A 294 4.54 23.38 18.04
CA THR A 294 5.23 23.40 16.75
C THR A 294 6.27 22.29 16.63
N PHE A 295 7.10 22.13 17.67
CA PHE A 295 8.11 21.08 17.67
C PHE A 295 7.46 19.71 17.71
N SER A 296 6.46 19.51 18.58
CA SER A 296 5.69 18.27 18.69
C SER A 296 5.07 17.85 17.35
N ASN A 297 4.42 18.79 16.65
CA ASN A 297 3.81 18.55 15.34
C ASN A 297 4.84 18.17 14.28
N MET A 298 6.03 18.76 14.30
CA MET A 298 7.13 18.37 13.39
C MET A 298 7.56 16.92 13.65
N LEU A 299 7.76 16.52 14.91
CA LEU A 299 8.15 15.14 15.25
C LEU A 299 7.07 14.12 14.86
N LEU A 300 5.80 14.47 15.04
CA LEU A 300 4.66 13.65 14.61
C LEU A 300 4.60 13.53 13.08
N ARG A 301 4.81 14.64 12.35
CA ARG A 301 4.86 14.62 10.87
C ARG A 301 5.99 13.74 10.36
N ILE A 302 7.18 13.80 10.96
CA ILE A 302 8.32 12.94 10.59
C ILE A 302 7.95 11.47 10.76
N ARG A 303 7.40 11.11 11.93
CA ARG A 303 6.92 9.74 12.21
C ARG A 303 5.89 9.29 11.17
N ASP A 304 4.87 10.10 10.94
CA ASP A 304 3.73 9.70 10.11
C ASP A 304 4.11 9.61 8.63
N PHE A 305 4.85 10.59 8.11
CA PHE A 305 5.31 10.55 6.72
C PHE A 305 6.30 9.41 6.48
N SER A 306 7.14 9.08 7.47
CA SER A 306 8.04 7.94 7.39
C SER A 306 7.30 6.61 7.15
N THR A 307 6.13 6.42 7.75
CA THR A 307 5.32 5.21 7.51
C THR A 307 4.79 5.12 6.08
N ILE A 308 4.42 6.25 5.48
CA ILE A 308 3.98 6.33 4.07
C ILE A 308 5.12 5.99 3.13
N ILE A 309 6.28 6.58 3.39
CA ILE A 309 7.49 6.37 2.58
C ILE A 309 7.95 4.92 2.69
N GLU A 310 7.95 4.34 3.88
CA GLU A 310 8.30 2.93 4.06
C GLU A 310 7.32 2.00 3.36
N ALA A 311 6.01 2.23 3.46
CA ALA A 311 5.03 1.42 2.75
C ALA A 311 5.17 1.53 1.22
N ASN A 312 5.39 2.72 0.69
CA ASN A 312 5.63 2.92 -0.75
C ASN A 312 6.92 2.22 -1.22
N ARG A 313 8.01 2.33 -0.44
CA ARG A 313 9.29 1.67 -0.74
C ARG A 313 9.20 0.15 -0.58
N ALA A 314 8.43 -0.36 0.38
CA ALA A 314 8.16 -1.79 0.54
C ALA A 314 7.44 -2.36 -0.67
N MET A 315 6.44 -1.65 -1.21
CA MET A 315 5.74 -2.05 -2.43
C MET A 315 6.69 -2.10 -3.63
N ARG A 316 7.56 -1.09 -3.80
CA ARG A 316 8.59 -1.08 -4.86
C ARG A 316 9.61 -2.20 -4.73
N ALA A 317 10.00 -2.53 -3.51
CA ALA A 317 10.94 -3.60 -3.20
C ALA A 317 10.31 -5.01 -3.34
N GLY A 318 8.99 -5.10 -3.49
CA GLY A 318 8.29 -6.39 -3.56
C GLY A 318 8.25 -7.10 -2.21
N ASP A 319 8.19 -6.38 -1.10
CA ASP A 319 8.22 -6.97 0.25
C ASP A 319 6.89 -6.77 0.98
N PRO A 320 5.93 -7.71 0.83
CA PRO A 320 4.67 -7.66 1.56
C PRO A 320 4.87 -7.76 3.07
N GLY A 321 5.94 -8.40 3.55
CA GLY A 321 6.24 -8.46 4.99
C GLY A 321 6.43 -7.06 5.58
N ARG A 322 7.27 -6.24 4.95
CA ARG A 322 7.46 -4.82 5.33
C ARG A 322 6.16 -4.02 5.26
N LEU A 323 5.32 -4.30 4.26
CA LEU A 323 4.01 -3.65 4.11
C LEU A 323 3.07 -3.98 5.27
N ILE A 324 2.99 -5.25 5.69
CA ILE A 324 2.18 -5.68 6.84
C ILE A 324 2.64 -5.00 8.14
N LEU A 325 3.95 -4.84 8.36
CA LEU A 325 4.46 -4.13 9.54
C LEU A 325 4.00 -2.66 9.57
N MET A 326 3.90 -2.00 8.42
CA MET A 326 3.34 -0.64 8.33
C MET A 326 1.82 -0.64 8.53
N TRP A 327 1.12 -1.65 8.00
CA TRP A 327 -0.33 -1.77 8.16
C TRP A 327 -0.74 -2.02 9.62
N GLN A 328 0.03 -2.77 10.41
CA GLN A 328 -0.18 -2.89 11.85
C GLN A 328 -0.13 -1.51 12.56
N ARG A 329 0.82 -0.66 12.17
CA ARG A 329 0.92 0.71 12.70
C ARG A 329 -0.28 1.56 12.30
N TRP A 330 -0.64 1.50 11.02
CA TRP A 330 -1.79 2.23 10.50
C TRP A 330 -3.11 1.75 11.08
N SER A 331 -3.25 0.48 11.44
CA SER A 331 -4.44 -0.04 12.12
C SER A 331 -4.75 0.72 13.41
N VAL A 332 -3.71 1.14 14.14
CA VAL A 332 -3.86 1.99 15.33
C VAL A 332 -3.97 3.47 14.95
N MET A 333 -3.05 3.97 14.12
CA MET A 333 -2.99 5.40 13.78
C MET A 333 -4.27 5.91 13.10
N SER A 334 -4.86 5.10 12.21
CA SER A 334 -6.05 5.46 11.43
C SER A 334 -7.30 5.65 12.29
N GLN A 335 -7.36 5.08 13.50
CA GLN A 335 -8.51 5.27 14.41
C GLN A 335 -8.64 6.73 14.86
N ALA A 336 -7.53 7.45 14.93
CA ALA A 336 -7.49 8.87 15.30
C ALA A 336 -7.74 9.82 14.11
N MET A 337 -7.99 9.30 12.91
CA MET A 337 -8.13 10.11 11.69
C MET A 337 -9.61 10.28 11.29
N PRO A 338 -10.21 11.47 11.50
CA PRO A 338 -11.66 11.65 11.33
C PRO A 338 -12.13 11.52 9.87
N LYS A 339 -11.24 11.72 8.89
CA LYS A 339 -11.54 11.70 7.45
C LYS A 339 -11.26 10.35 6.77
N LEU A 340 -11.16 9.26 7.54
CA LEU A 340 -10.85 7.92 7.02
C LEU A 340 -11.83 6.83 7.50
N PRO A 341 -13.17 7.02 7.44
CA PRO A 341 -14.13 6.17 8.15
C PRO A 341 -14.18 4.71 7.66
N HIS A 342 -13.88 4.45 6.39
CA HIS A 342 -13.94 3.10 5.81
C HIS A 342 -12.63 2.33 6.03
N TYR A 343 -11.50 2.91 5.64
CA TYR A 343 -10.20 2.27 5.75
C TYR A 343 -9.74 2.11 7.21
N SER A 344 -10.14 3.01 8.13
CA SER A 344 -9.83 2.84 9.56
C SER A 344 -10.50 1.59 10.15
N LYS A 345 -11.68 1.20 9.67
CA LYS A 345 -12.35 -0.03 10.10
C LYS A 345 -11.84 -1.26 9.37
N HIS A 346 -11.49 -1.12 8.09
CA HIS A 346 -11.10 -2.25 7.25
C HIS A 346 -9.67 -2.72 7.53
N LEU A 347 -8.71 -1.80 7.65
CA LEU A 347 -7.30 -2.19 7.76
C LEU A 347 -7.00 -3.08 8.99
N PRO A 348 -7.52 -2.79 10.20
CA PRO A 348 -7.37 -3.69 11.35
C PRO A 348 -7.91 -5.10 11.09
N LYS A 349 -9.05 -5.20 10.39
CA LYS A 349 -9.64 -6.51 10.02
C LYS A 349 -8.74 -7.25 9.05
N LEU A 350 -8.17 -6.57 8.06
CA LEU A 350 -7.25 -7.17 7.10
C LEU A 350 -5.96 -7.65 7.79
N VAL A 351 -5.40 -6.86 8.71
CA VAL A 351 -4.23 -7.27 9.49
C VAL A 351 -4.54 -8.52 10.32
N LEU A 352 -5.66 -8.54 11.05
CA LEU A 352 -6.09 -9.72 11.80
C LEU A 352 -6.30 -10.93 10.90
N LEU A 353 -6.95 -10.73 9.75
CA LEU A 353 -7.20 -11.77 8.77
C LEU A 353 -5.89 -12.44 8.35
N LEU A 354 -4.88 -11.65 8.00
CA LEU A 354 -3.60 -12.14 7.46
C LEU A 354 -2.63 -12.66 8.52
N GLN A 355 -2.72 -12.19 9.77
CA GLN A 355 -1.76 -12.53 10.82
C GLN A 355 -2.27 -13.62 11.76
N GLU A 356 -3.57 -13.63 12.05
CA GLU A 356 -4.14 -14.44 13.14
C GLU A 356 -5.20 -15.44 12.65
N ILE A 357 -5.92 -15.13 11.58
CA ILE A 357 -7.12 -15.90 11.19
C ILE A 357 -6.81 -16.91 10.08
N LEU A 358 -6.26 -16.46 8.96
CA LEU A 358 -6.07 -17.34 7.81
C LEU A 358 -5.04 -18.44 8.10
N PRO A 359 -5.21 -19.65 7.52
CA PRO A 359 -4.15 -20.64 7.46
C PRO A 359 -2.86 -20.00 6.91
N LYS A 360 -1.70 -20.33 7.50
CA LYS A 360 -0.42 -19.67 7.19
C LYS A 360 -0.09 -19.67 5.70
N ASP A 361 -0.38 -20.77 5.01
CA ASP A 361 -0.13 -20.89 3.58
C ASP A 361 -1.09 -20.04 2.74
N LEU A 362 -2.36 -19.95 3.13
CA LEU A 362 -3.32 -19.08 2.48
C LEU A 362 -2.98 -17.60 2.69
N ALA A 363 -2.59 -17.21 3.92
CA ALA A 363 -2.08 -15.87 4.19
C ALA A 363 -0.84 -15.55 3.34
N LYS A 364 0.04 -16.53 3.12
CA LYS A 364 1.22 -16.37 2.25
C LYS A 364 0.84 -16.15 0.79
N ILE A 365 -0.16 -16.85 0.27
CA ILE A 365 -0.70 -16.57 -1.09
C ILE A 365 -1.25 -15.16 -1.16
N VAL A 366 -2.12 -14.77 -0.23
CA VAL A 366 -2.74 -13.43 -0.24
C VAL A 366 -1.69 -12.33 -0.15
N LYS A 367 -0.68 -12.48 0.71
CA LYS A 367 0.44 -11.51 0.78
C LYS A 367 1.24 -11.46 -0.52
N SER A 368 1.44 -12.61 -1.18
CA SER A 368 2.19 -12.69 -2.43
C SER A 368 1.41 -12.15 -3.62
N SER A 369 0.07 -12.19 -3.58
CA SER A 369 -0.79 -11.66 -4.65
C SER A 369 -0.91 -10.16 -4.64
N MET A 370 -0.63 -9.49 -3.51
CA MET A 370 -0.72 -8.03 -3.40
C MET A 370 0.29 -7.28 -4.28
N LEU A 371 1.46 -7.86 -4.54
CA LEU A 371 2.58 -7.20 -5.22
C LEU A 371 3.10 -8.03 -6.38
N ILE A 372 3.39 -7.38 -7.50
CA ILE A 372 3.80 -8.02 -8.75
C ILE A 372 4.99 -7.27 -9.33
N SER A 373 5.84 -7.92 -10.12
CA SER A 373 6.95 -7.27 -10.82
C SER A 373 6.68 -7.24 -12.33
N PRO A 374 6.08 -6.18 -12.89
CA PRO A 374 5.71 -6.13 -14.32
C PRO A 374 6.88 -6.30 -15.29
N THR A 375 8.13 -6.15 -14.82
CA THR A 375 9.33 -6.23 -15.65
C THR A 375 10.32 -7.29 -15.20
N GLY A 376 9.96 -8.13 -14.22
CA GLY A 376 10.87 -9.15 -13.67
C GLY A 376 12.13 -8.58 -13.01
N ARG A 377 12.15 -7.27 -12.68
CA ARG A 377 13.32 -6.59 -12.08
C ARG A 377 13.13 -6.32 -10.59
N HIS A 378 14.25 -6.32 -9.86
CA HIS A 378 14.30 -5.84 -8.48
C HIS A 378 13.92 -4.35 -8.41
N GLU A 379 13.32 -3.91 -7.30
CA GLU A 379 12.88 -2.52 -7.05
C GLU A 379 11.84 -1.97 -8.05
N HIS A 380 11.28 -2.85 -8.88
CA HIS A 380 10.29 -2.54 -9.92
C HIS A 380 8.93 -3.21 -9.65
N PHE A 381 8.68 -3.60 -8.40
CA PHE A 381 7.38 -4.11 -8.02
C PHE A 381 6.35 -2.99 -7.91
N VAL A 382 5.09 -3.36 -8.12
CA VAL A 382 3.93 -2.51 -7.90
C VAL A 382 2.81 -3.33 -7.26
N ALA A 383 1.84 -2.67 -6.66
CA ALA A 383 0.65 -3.36 -6.22
C ALA A 383 -0.20 -3.84 -7.40
N THR A 384 -0.85 -4.99 -7.25
CA THR A 384 -1.67 -5.62 -8.29
C THR A 384 -2.82 -4.71 -8.71
N ASP A 385 -3.48 -4.06 -7.76
CA ASP A 385 -4.57 -3.10 -8.01
C ASP A 385 -4.08 -1.85 -8.76
N PHE A 386 -2.85 -1.39 -8.51
CA PHE A 386 -2.29 -0.28 -9.30
C PHE A 386 -1.91 -0.70 -10.72
N TYR A 387 -1.36 -1.90 -10.90
CA TYR A 387 -1.08 -2.39 -12.24
C TYR A 387 -2.36 -2.49 -13.08
N LEU A 388 -3.44 -2.94 -12.47
CA LEU A 388 -4.77 -2.93 -13.06
C LEU A 388 -5.19 -1.51 -13.48
N GLU A 389 -5.08 -0.51 -12.61
CA GLU A 389 -5.38 0.88 -12.94
C GLU A 389 -4.60 1.40 -14.16
N VAL A 390 -3.32 1.01 -14.28
CA VAL A 390 -2.50 1.37 -15.44
C VAL A 390 -3.03 0.73 -16.73
N GLN A 391 -3.42 -0.54 -16.70
CA GLN A 391 -4.00 -1.22 -17.87
C GLN A 391 -5.32 -0.55 -18.29
N ASN A 392 -6.19 -0.24 -17.33
CA ASN A 392 -7.46 0.44 -17.61
C ASN A 392 -7.24 1.85 -18.15
N TYR A 393 -6.26 2.58 -17.63
CA TYR A 393 -5.89 3.90 -18.14
C TYR A 393 -5.54 3.85 -19.63
N TRP A 394 -4.67 2.92 -20.05
CA TRP A 394 -4.27 2.81 -21.45
C TRP A 394 -5.45 2.48 -22.36
N LEU A 395 -6.33 1.56 -21.95
CA LEU A 395 -7.57 1.27 -22.68
C LEU A 395 -8.43 2.52 -22.85
N LYS A 396 -8.66 3.29 -21.77
CA LYS A 396 -9.45 4.53 -21.81
C LYS A 396 -8.76 5.58 -22.69
N TYR A 397 -7.45 5.74 -22.56
CA TYR A 397 -6.65 6.75 -23.27
C TYR A 397 -6.65 6.54 -24.79
N PHE A 398 -6.34 5.32 -25.25
CA PHE A 398 -6.28 5.00 -26.68
C PHE A 398 -7.62 5.25 -27.39
N PHE A 399 -8.74 5.00 -26.71
CA PHE A 399 -10.06 5.13 -27.31
C PHE A 399 -10.64 6.55 -27.22
N ASN A 400 -10.31 7.29 -26.16
CA ASN A 400 -10.76 8.67 -26.02
C ASN A 400 -10.07 9.63 -27.01
N HIS A 401 -8.90 9.29 -27.53
CA HIS A 401 -8.21 10.07 -28.57
C HIS A 401 -8.80 9.93 -29.97
N SER A 402 -9.86 9.13 -30.15
CA SER A 402 -10.63 9.08 -31.41
C SER A 402 -11.75 10.12 -31.51
N GLY A 403 -11.84 11.07 -30.56
CA GLY A 403 -12.71 12.26 -30.61
C GLY A 403 -14.18 12.04 -30.22
N ILE A 404 -14.60 10.81 -29.91
CA ILE A 404 -16.02 10.44 -29.68
C ILE A 404 -16.33 10.23 -28.18
N GLY A 405 -15.32 10.34 -27.30
CA GLY A 405 -15.46 9.95 -25.89
C GLY A 405 -15.48 8.43 -25.69
N THR A 406 -15.55 7.97 -24.44
CA THR A 406 -15.49 6.53 -24.13
C THR A 406 -16.80 5.84 -24.53
N ASN A 407 -16.78 5.03 -25.59
CA ASN A 407 -17.88 4.11 -25.93
C ASN A 407 -17.49 2.67 -25.54
N ILE A 408 -18.16 2.16 -24.50
CA ILE A 408 -17.88 0.84 -23.89
C ILE A 408 -18.23 -0.30 -24.84
N GLU A 409 -19.32 -0.20 -25.60
CA GLU A 409 -19.73 -1.23 -26.56
C GLU A 409 -18.67 -1.37 -27.66
N ARG A 410 -18.18 -0.23 -28.20
CA ARG A 410 -17.09 -0.22 -29.17
C ARG A 410 -15.78 -0.79 -28.61
N LEU A 411 -15.44 -0.47 -27.36
CA LEU A 411 -14.28 -1.05 -26.67
C LEU A 411 -14.40 -2.58 -26.55
N LYS A 412 -15.59 -3.05 -26.15
CA LYS A 412 -15.89 -4.48 -26.04
C LYS A 412 -15.75 -5.16 -27.40
N ASP A 413 -16.39 -4.63 -28.44
CA ASP A 413 -16.44 -5.28 -29.77
C ASP A 413 -15.08 -5.26 -30.49
N VAL A 414 -14.23 -4.26 -30.27
CA VAL A 414 -12.92 -4.16 -30.94
C VAL A 414 -11.83 -4.96 -30.21
N PHE A 415 -11.76 -4.92 -28.88
CA PHE A 415 -10.69 -5.58 -28.13
C PHE A 415 -11.07 -6.95 -27.60
N SER A 416 -12.31 -7.15 -27.14
CA SER A 416 -12.70 -8.42 -26.52
C SER A 416 -12.66 -9.59 -27.51
N ILE A 417 -12.78 -9.34 -28.80
CA ILE A 417 -12.63 -10.37 -29.84
C ILE A 417 -11.16 -10.81 -29.98
N ASN A 418 -10.23 -9.90 -29.69
CA ASN A 418 -8.79 -10.09 -29.87
C ASN A 418 -8.04 -10.50 -28.57
N ILE A 419 -8.70 -10.44 -27.41
CA ILE A 419 -8.16 -11.00 -26.17
C ILE A 419 -8.32 -12.54 -26.24
N PRO A 420 -7.23 -13.31 -26.25
CA PRO A 420 -7.31 -14.77 -26.21
C PRO A 420 -8.10 -15.19 -24.97
N THR A 421 -9.13 -16.01 -25.13
CA THR A 421 -9.83 -16.60 -23.99
C THR A 421 -8.84 -17.47 -23.22
N TYR A 422 -8.81 -17.32 -21.89
CA TYR A 422 -7.98 -18.17 -21.05
C TYR A 422 -8.38 -19.63 -21.29
N VAL A 423 -7.45 -20.43 -21.80
CA VAL A 423 -7.63 -21.87 -21.93
C VAL A 423 -6.99 -22.48 -20.69
N PRO A 424 -7.76 -23.06 -19.76
CA PRO A 424 -7.18 -23.71 -18.59
C PRO A 424 -6.25 -24.84 -19.06
N GLN A 425 -5.01 -24.83 -18.55
CA GLN A 425 -4.14 -26.01 -18.56
C GLN A 425 -4.54 -26.96 -17.43
#